data_AF-A0A8T6ZMJ7-F1
#
_entry.id   AF-A0A8T6ZMJ7-F1
#
_cell.length_a   1.000
_cell.length_b   1.000
_cell.length_c   1.000
_cell.angle_alpha   90.00
_cell.angle_beta   90.00
_cell.angle_gamma   90.00
#
_symmetry.space_group_name_H-M   'P 1'
#
loop_
_entity.id
_entity.type
_entity.pdbx_description
1 polymer ?
#
loop_
_entity_poly.entity_id
_entity_poly.type
_entity_poly.pdbx_seq_one_letter_code
_entity_poly.pdbx_strand_id
1 'polypeptide(L)'
;MASASGLWITVLWEDTMSAAQAPISGLFARVYRDMLADQTELPALPDVALRIRAAMQQPHYSATTVARVVGADPSTSAYLLR
;
A
#
# COMPACT_ATOMS: atom_id res chain seq x y z
N MET A 1 -58.75 12.05 -15.34
CA MET A 1 -57.59 12.94 -15.55
C MET A 1 -56.72 12.91 -14.30
N ALA A 2 -55.64 12.11 -14.32
CA ALA A 2 -54.45 12.31 -13.49
C ALA A 2 -53.33 11.46 -14.12
N SER A 3 -52.36 12.15 -14.70
CA SER A 3 -51.13 11.61 -15.28
C SER A 3 -50.21 11.15 -14.15
N ALA A 4 -49.66 9.95 -14.25
CA ALA A 4 -48.52 9.51 -13.44
C ALA A 4 -47.45 8.97 -14.39
N SER A 5 -46.77 9.93 -15.01
CA SER A 5 -45.56 9.75 -15.80
C SER A 5 -44.37 9.63 -14.85
N GLY A 6 -43.49 8.64 -15.04
CA GLY A 6 -42.16 8.65 -14.41
C GLY A 6 -41.72 7.39 -13.65
N LEU A 7 -41.99 6.19 -14.17
CA LEU A 7 -41.57 4.92 -13.52
C LEU A 7 -40.47 4.14 -14.28
N TRP A 8 -39.70 4.78 -15.15
CA TRP A 8 -38.68 4.11 -15.98
C TRP A 8 -37.22 4.47 -15.65
N ILE A 9 -36.94 5.20 -14.57
CA ILE A 9 -35.56 5.63 -14.22
C ILE A 9 -35.01 4.94 -12.95
N THR A 10 -35.76 4.06 -12.27
CA THR A 10 -35.25 3.39 -11.06
C THR A 10 -34.48 2.09 -11.35
N VAL A 11 -34.53 1.55 -12.57
CA VAL A 11 -33.86 0.28 -12.92
C VAL A 11 -32.76 0.53 -13.96
N LEU A 12 -31.76 1.33 -13.60
CA LEU A 12 -30.53 1.46 -14.40
C LEU A 12 -29.28 1.72 -13.54
N TRP A 13 -29.24 1.17 -12.33
CA TRP A 13 -28.03 1.15 -11.49
C TRP A 13 -27.67 -0.25 -10.96
N GLU A 14 -28.40 -1.30 -11.39
CA GLU A 14 -28.11 -2.68 -10.97
C GLU A 14 -27.16 -3.42 -11.93
N ASP A 15 -27.00 -2.98 -13.18
CA ASP A 15 -26.22 -3.72 -14.18
C ASP A 15 -24.74 -3.31 -14.28
N THR A 16 -24.33 -2.18 -13.70
CA THR A 16 -22.91 -1.75 -13.76
C THR A 16 -22.04 -2.29 -12.63
N MET A 17 -22.60 -3.04 -11.68
CA MET A 17 -21.83 -3.82 -10.69
C MET A 17 -21.59 -5.27 -11.14
N SER A 18 -21.78 -5.58 -12.42
CA SER A 18 -21.46 -6.88 -13.02
C SER A 18 -20.25 -6.79 -13.95
N ALA A 19 -19.19 -6.09 -13.52
CA ALA A 19 -17.91 -6.11 -14.20
C ALA A 19 -16.80 -6.51 -13.22
N ALA A 20 -16.44 -7.80 -13.30
CA ALA A 20 -15.26 -8.46 -12.75
C ALA A 20 -15.24 -8.86 -11.25
N GLN A 21 -16.15 -9.73 -10.84
CA GLN A 21 -15.86 -10.63 -9.71
C GLN A 21 -15.07 -11.85 -10.21
N ALA A 22 -13.80 -11.64 -10.57
CA ALA A 22 -12.85 -12.76 -10.53
C ALA A 22 -12.76 -13.23 -9.06
N PRO A 23 -12.58 -14.54 -8.77
CA PRO A 23 -12.48 -15.08 -7.41
C PRO A 23 -11.12 -14.72 -6.79
N ILE A 24 -10.84 -13.42 -6.73
CA ILE A 24 -9.70 -12.81 -6.06
C ILE A 24 -9.84 -13.00 -4.55
N SER A 25 -11.06 -13.22 -4.04
CA SER A 25 -11.33 -13.47 -2.62
C SER A 25 -10.59 -14.70 -2.07
N GLY A 26 -10.46 -15.79 -2.83
CA GLY A 26 -9.84 -17.03 -2.34
C GLY A 26 -8.33 -16.92 -2.10
N LEU A 27 -7.61 -16.29 -3.03
CA LEU A 27 -6.16 -16.05 -2.90
C LEU A 27 -5.88 -15.00 -1.83
N PHE A 28 -6.60 -13.88 -1.84
CA PHE A 28 -6.43 -12.82 -0.84
C PHE A 28 -6.77 -13.31 0.56
N ALA A 29 -7.84 -14.10 0.73
CA ALA A 29 -8.20 -14.68 2.02
C ALA A 29 -7.16 -15.71 2.51
N ARG A 30 -6.48 -16.42 1.61
CA ARG A 30 -5.35 -17.30 1.97
C ARG A 30 -4.16 -16.48 2.45
N VAL A 31 -3.67 -15.52 1.64
CA VAL A 31 -2.54 -14.66 2.01
C VAL A 31 -2.80 -13.91 3.31
N TYR A 32 -4.01 -13.38 3.49
CA TYR A 32 -4.41 -12.69 4.72
C TYR A 32 -4.40 -13.61 5.94
N ARG A 33 -4.90 -14.85 5.81
CA ARG A 33 -4.85 -15.85 6.88
C ARG A 33 -3.40 -16.23 7.22
N ASP A 34 -2.57 -16.44 6.22
CA ASP A 34 -1.17 -16.82 6.40
C ASP A 34 -0.38 -15.67 7.05
N MET A 35 -0.69 -14.41 6.69
CA MET A 35 -0.17 -13.20 7.36
C MET A 35 -0.58 -13.13 8.84
N LEU A 36 -1.86 -13.36 9.15
CA LEU A 36 -2.34 -13.35 10.53
C LEU A 36 -1.80 -14.52 11.37
N ALA A 37 -1.49 -15.64 10.73
CA ALA A 37 -0.93 -16.83 11.37
C ALA A 37 0.60 -16.78 11.51
N ASP A 38 1.25 -15.67 11.12
CA ASP A 38 2.71 -15.50 11.09
C ASP A 38 3.41 -16.58 10.23
N GLN A 39 2.71 -17.10 9.22
CA GLN A 39 3.20 -18.12 8.29
C GLN A 39 3.75 -17.51 6.99
N THR A 40 3.79 -16.18 6.91
CA THR A 40 4.37 -15.44 5.80
C THR A 40 5.75 -14.91 6.16
N GLU A 41 6.75 -15.23 5.35
CA GLU A 41 8.07 -14.59 5.45
C GLU A 41 8.01 -13.19 4.84
N LEU A 42 7.89 -12.17 5.69
CA LEU A 42 8.08 -10.79 5.26
C LEU A 42 9.59 -10.52 5.13
N PRO A 43 10.03 -9.85 4.05
CA PRO A 43 11.40 -9.44 3.95
C PRO A 43 11.72 -8.50 5.12
N ALA A 44 12.86 -8.73 5.76
CA ALA A 44 13.33 -7.84 6.79
C ALA A 44 13.56 -6.43 6.22
N LEU A 45 13.29 -5.42 7.04
CA LEU A 45 13.70 -4.06 6.72
C LEU A 45 15.23 -4.02 6.55
N PRO A 46 15.75 -3.45 5.46
CA PRO A 46 17.19 -3.36 5.26
C PRO A 46 17.83 -2.46 6.32
N ASP A 47 19.09 -2.75 6.66
CA ASP A 47 19.85 -2.05 7.72
C ASP A 47 19.86 -0.52 7.54
N VAL A 48 20.01 -0.05 6.29
CA VAL A 48 19.99 1.38 5.96
C VAL A 48 18.68 2.07 6.39
N ALA A 49 17.54 1.40 6.25
CA ALA A 49 16.24 1.95 6.66
C ALA A 49 16.14 2.07 8.19
N LEU A 50 16.65 1.07 8.92
CA LEU A 50 16.71 1.11 10.39
C LEU A 50 17.62 2.24 10.89
N ARG A 51 18.77 2.45 10.24
CA ARG A 51 19.72 3.52 10.58
C ARG A 51 19.18 4.91 10.27
N ILE A 52 18.45 5.07 9.16
CA ILE A 52 17.74 6.32 8.85
C ILE A 52 16.70 6.62 9.93
N ARG A 53 15.88 5.62 10.31
CA ARG A 53 14.89 5.76 11.39
C ARG A 53 15.55 6.17 12.71
N ALA A 54 16.64 5.52 13.10
CA ALA A 54 17.39 5.88 14.32
C ALA A 54 17.95 7.31 14.27
N ALA A 55 18.44 7.75 13.11
CA ALA A 55 18.93 9.11 12.92
C ALA A 55 17.80 10.16 13.04
N MET A 56 16.60 9.85 12.53
CA MET A 56 15.43 10.74 12.60
C MET A 56 14.80 10.81 13.99
N GLN A 57 15.06 9.83 14.86
CA GLN A 57 14.59 9.85 16.25
C GLN A 57 15.39 10.82 17.14
N GLN A 58 16.48 11.40 16.64
CA GLN A 58 17.26 12.39 17.37
C GLN A 58 16.52 13.75 17.39
N PRO A 59 16.45 14.46 18.53
CA PRO A 59 15.67 15.70 18.67
C PRO A 59 16.04 16.83 17.68
N HIS A 60 17.26 16.79 17.15
CA HIS A 60 17.81 17.80 16.24
C HIS A 60 18.33 17.18 14.94
N TYR A 61 17.65 16.16 14.43
CA TYR A 61 18.03 15.57 13.15
C TYR A 61 17.90 16.57 12.00
N SER A 62 18.74 16.41 10.98
CA SER A 62 18.79 17.26 9.80
C SER A 62 18.87 16.44 8.52
N ALA A 63 18.58 17.05 7.38
CA ALA A 63 18.79 16.42 6.07
C ALA A 63 20.26 15.96 5.89
N THR A 64 21.23 16.72 6.37
CA THR A 64 22.65 16.34 6.34
C THR A 64 22.95 15.10 7.20
N THR A 65 22.24 14.93 8.32
CA THR A 65 22.37 13.75 9.17
C THR A 65 21.88 12.50 8.46
N VAL A 66 20.73 12.57 7.78
CA VAL A 66 20.17 11.47 6.99
C VAL A 66 21.03 11.19 5.74
N ALA A 67 21.49 12.24 5.06
CA ALA A 67 22.37 12.12 3.89
C ALA A 67 23.68 11.37 4.21
N ARG A 68 24.23 11.53 5.42
CA ARG A 68 25.40 10.78 5.87
C ARG A 68 25.11 9.29 6.08
N VAL A 69 23.90 8.94 6.52
CA VAL A 69 23.49 7.53 6.64
C VAL A 69 23.30 6.91 5.26
N VAL A 70 22.61 7.62 4.37
CA VAL A 70 22.39 7.20 2.98
C VAL A 70 23.73 7.04 2.25
N GLY A 71 24.62 8.03 2.36
CA GLY A 71 25.94 8.03 1.71
C GLY A 71 26.86 6.89 2.15
N ALA A 72 26.59 6.27 3.30
CA ALA A 72 27.30 5.08 3.75
C ALA A 72 26.80 3.78 3.10
N ASP A 73 25.65 3.81 2.42
CA ASP A 73 25.13 2.70 1.62
C ASP A 73 25.19 3.02 0.11
N PRO A 74 26.15 2.44 -0.64
CA PRO A 74 26.33 2.74 -2.06
C PRO A 74 25.13 2.42 -2.93
N SER A 75 24.41 1.33 -2.61
CA SER A 75 23.24 0.88 -3.39
C SER A 75 22.09 1.88 -3.28
N THR A 76 21.73 2.28 -2.06
CA THR A 76 20.70 3.31 -1.83
C THR A 76 21.15 4.67 -2.40
N SER A 77 22.42 5.03 -2.23
CA SER A 77 22.95 6.28 -2.78
C SER A 77 22.83 6.34 -4.31
N ALA A 78 23.24 5.29 -5.00
CA ALA A 78 23.13 5.20 -6.45
C ALA A 78 21.66 5.22 -6.92
N TYR A 79 20.77 4.53 -6.19
CA TYR A 79 19.33 4.54 -6.49
C TYR A 79 18.71 5.94 -6.35
N LEU A 80 19.09 6.70 -5.32
CA LEU A 80 18.52 8.03 -5.07
C LEU A 80 19.08 9.13 -5.98
N LEU A 81 20.25 8.92 -6.60
CA LEU A 81 20.84 9.85 -7.56
C LEU A 81 20.29 9.69 -8.98
N ARG A 82 19.63 8.58 -9.26
CA ARG A 82 19.03 8.26 -10.56
C ARG A 82 17.73 9.02 -10.78
#